data_AF-A0A2V3UK05-F1
#
_entry.id   AF-A0A2V3UK05-F1
#
_cell.length_a   1.000
_cell.length_b   1.000
_cell.length_c   1.000
_cell.angle_alpha   90.00
_cell.angle_beta   90.00
_cell.angle_gamma   90.00
#
_symmetry.space_group_name_H-M   'P 1'
#
loop_
_entity.id
_entity.type
_entity.pdbx_description
1 polymer ?
#
loop_
_entity_poly.entity_id
_entity_poly.type
_entity_poly.pdbx_seq_one_letter_code
_entity_poly.pdbx_strand_id
1 'polypeptide(L)'
;MSNLDTFAKVRALHDSTTNPGEKAAAAGRMKALARKAGMTVKQAMSKLDAPRPKTQAEAAAEAFNDIFNSPEALARRAERELERAKRRAAALSRHGSESNVFADTEREAALRKACEPLLMWDMRPDWKGCYDLGGWGSHGNGESMPSAVREAVTQGWPIPETVAAAWAEYQATEEIEDDRSAFEDSYASHDWVRARGYVLEDMLDTMPARSLNDLRARMSWFEFLSRKEVQWTHKNDLIRFATLRADIERMGARLREQDAAGVQTGQGGVQERHPMLDPKGGHETLPPLSTPDLATSNPVQSGQAQAYPHSRYPSRRTNADKRRDVIALLNVEDPGIGALTDREIARRVGVSPTTVGTIRRARSSAPRQGGADSQP
;
A
#
# COMPACT_ATOMS: atom_id res chain seq x y z
N MET A 1 -5.83 40.98 41.26
CA MET A 1 -7.17 41.30 40.71
C MET A 1 -7.11 42.69 40.12
N SER A 2 -7.57 42.87 38.88
CA SER A 2 -7.60 44.17 38.22
C SER A 2 -8.63 45.09 38.90
N ASN A 3 -8.46 46.41 38.82
CA ASN A 3 -9.46 47.37 39.33
C ASN A 3 -10.83 47.19 38.66
N LEU A 4 -10.88 46.65 37.43
CA LEU A 4 -12.10 46.33 36.70
C LEU A 4 -12.78 45.05 37.23
N ASP A 5 -12.02 44.03 37.65
CA ASP A 5 -12.59 42.80 38.24
C ASP A 5 -13.30 43.12 39.57
N THR A 6 -12.71 44.00 40.38
CA THR A 6 -13.32 44.47 41.62
C THR A 6 -14.54 45.35 41.33
N PHE A 7 -14.49 46.20 40.30
CA PHE A 7 -15.64 46.99 39.87
C PHE A 7 -16.80 46.10 39.41
N ALA A 8 -16.53 45.02 38.67
CA ALA A 8 -17.55 44.06 38.21
C ALA A 8 -18.31 43.43 39.39
N LYS A 9 -17.59 43.02 40.44
CA LYS A 9 -18.19 42.43 41.65
C LYS A 9 -19.05 43.44 42.41
N VAL A 10 -18.59 44.68 42.54
CA VAL A 10 -19.35 45.74 43.21
C VAL A 10 -20.60 46.13 42.39
N ARG A 11 -20.51 46.11 41.06
CA ARG A 11 -21.67 46.30 40.18
C ARG A 11 -22.69 45.19 40.35
N ALA A 12 -22.26 43.92 40.35
CA ALA A 12 -23.17 42.79 40.58
C ALA A 12 -23.92 42.94 41.92
N LEU A 13 -23.23 43.39 42.98
CA LEU A 13 -23.84 43.67 44.28
C LEU A 13 -24.81 44.87 44.26
N HIS A 14 -24.44 45.95 43.55
CA HIS A 14 -25.30 47.12 43.36
C HIS A 14 -26.60 46.77 42.61
N ASP A 15 -26.51 45.90 41.62
CA ASP A 15 -27.62 45.50 40.77
C ASP A 15 -28.52 44.46 41.46
N SER A 16 -27.96 43.64 42.37
CA SER A 16 -28.71 42.59 43.08
C SER A 16 -29.39 43.04 44.38
N THR A 17 -28.94 44.12 45.03
CA THR A 17 -29.52 44.57 46.32
C THR A 17 -30.75 45.46 46.16
N THR A 18 -31.76 45.25 47.01
CA THR A 18 -32.96 46.09 47.12
C THR A 18 -32.87 47.14 48.23
N ASN A 19 -31.84 47.06 49.09
CA ASN A 19 -31.65 47.99 50.20
C ASN A 19 -31.06 49.33 49.71
N PRO A 20 -31.76 50.47 49.92
CA PRO A 20 -31.29 51.78 49.46
C PRO A 20 -29.91 52.18 50.02
N GLY A 21 -29.60 51.82 51.27
CA GLY A 21 -28.33 52.16 51.92
C GLY A 21 -27.15 51.38 51.32
N GLU A 22 -27.35 50.08 51.07
CA GLU A 22 -26.34 49.23 50.42
C GLU A 22 -26.11 49.63 48.97
N LYS A 23 -27.19 50.00 48.27
CA LYS A 23 -27.13 50.49 46.89
C LYS A 23 -26.34 51.80 46.79
N ALA A 24 -26.58 52.74 47.70
CA ALA A 24 -25.81 53.99 47.78
C ALA A 24 -24.33 53.72 48.11
N ALA A 25 -24.05 52.80 49.05
CA ALA A 25 -22.68 52.42 49.40
C ALA A 25 -21.95 51.74 48.22
N ALA A 26 -22.63 50.86 47.47
CA ALA A 26 -22.10 50.20 46.28
C ALA A 26 -21.85 51.21 45.15
N ALA A 27 -22.76 52.16 44.91
CA ALA A 27 -22.57 53.24 43.95
C ALA A 27 -21.36 54.13 44.31
N GLY A 28 -21.18 54.45 45.59
CA GLY A 28 -20.01 55.17 46.10
C GLY A 28 -18.70 54.41 45.85
N ARG A 29 -18.69 53.10 46.08
CA ARG A 29 -17.53 52.22 45.79
C ARG A 29 -17.25 52.10 44.30
N MET A 30 -18.26 51.97 43.44
CA MET A 30 -18.10 51.98 41.98
C MET A 30 -17.45 53.27 41.50
N LYS A 31 -17.88 54.44 42.01
CA LYS A 31 -17.28 55.74 41.68
C LYS A 31 -15.81 55.84 42.10
N ALA A 32 -15.47 55.35 43.30
CA ALA A 32 -14.09 55.33 43.79
C ALA A 32 -13.19 54.42 42.95
N LEU A 33 -13.67 53.22 42.59
CA LEU A 33 -12.94 52.25 41.77
C LEU A 33 -12.73 52.74 40.34
N ALA A 34 -13.75 53.31 39.71
CA ALA A 34 -13.63 53.91 38.38
C ALA A 34 -12.62 55.06 38.38
N ARG A 35 -12.72 55.98 39.35
CA ARG A 35 -11.78 57.11 39.48
C ARG A 35 -10.34 56.63 39.70
N LYS A 36 -10.13 55.61 40.54
CA LYS A 36 -8.80 55.01 40.77
C LYS A 36 -8.20 54.41 39.50
N ALA A 37 -9.04 53.96 38.57
CA ALA A 37 -8.64 53.47 37.26
C ALA A 37 -8.58 54.57 36.17
N GLY A 38 -8.70 55.85 36.53
CA GLY A 38 -8.64 56.97 35.59
C GLY A 38 -9.85 57.08 34.65
N MET A 39 -10.99 56.53 35.04
CA MET A 39 -12.20 56.45 34.21
C MET A 39 -13.45 56.90 34.96
N THR A 40 -14.47 57.30 34.22
CA THR A 40 -15.81 57.54 34.77
C THR A 40 -16.54 56.22 35.01
N VAL A 41 -17.55 56.21 35.88
CA VAL A 41 -18.40 55.02 36.11
C VAL A 41 -19.02 54.52 34.80
N LYS A 42 -19.49 55.44 33.95
CA LYS A 42 -20.05 55.12 32.62
C LYS A 42 -19.02 54.43 31.71
N GLN A 43 -17.77 54.91 31.71
CA GLN A 43 -16.68 54.29 30.94
C GLN A 43 -16.29 52.92 31.50
N ALA A 44 -16.26 52.76 32.83
CA ALA A 44 -15.97 51.48 33.47
C ALA A 44 -17.07 50.44 33.18
N MET A 45 -18.34 50.84 33.24
CA MET A 45 -19.48 50.00 32.83
C MET A 45 -19.39 49.62 31.34
N SER A 46 -19.15 50.60 30.46
CA SER A 46 -19.01 50.34 29.02
C SER A 46 -17.85 49.39 28.68
N LYS A 47 -16.74 49.43 29.44
CA LYS A 47 -15.63 48.48 29.27
C LYS A 47 -15.94 47.07 29.78
N LEU A 48 -16.82 46.94 30.78
CA LEU A 48 -17.28 45.66 31.30
C LEU A 48 -18.36 45.02 30.43
N ASP A 49 -19.22 45.85 29.82
CA ASP A 49 -20.27 45.42 28.91
C ASP A 49 -19.76 45.13 27.50
N ALA A 50 -18.52 45.56 27.18
CA ALA A 50 -17.88 45.22 25.93
C ALA A 50 -17.65 43.71 25.86
N PRO A 51 -18.04 43.03 24.76
CA PRO A 51 -17.78 41.61 24.61
C PRO A 51 -16.28 41.38 24.76
N ARG A 52 -15.91 40.46 25.67
CA ARG A 52 -14.51 40.08 25.86
C ARG A 52 -13.97 39.63 24.49
N PRO A 53 -12.85 40.19 24.01
CA PRO A 53 -12.23 39.68 22.81
C PRO A 53 -11.89 38.20 23.04
N LYS A 54 -12.38 37.33 22.14
CA LYS A 54 -12.06 35.91 22.16
C LYS A 54 -10.54 35.77 22.25
N THR A 55 -10.08 34.93 23.16
CA THR A 55 -8.68 34.57 23.22
C THR A 55 -8.30 33.83 21.94
N GLN A 56 -7.01 33.84 21.59
CA GLN A 56 -6.51 33.10 20.44
C GLN A 56 -6.84 31.60 20.55
N ALA A 57 -6.84 31.04 21.76
CA ALA A 57 -7.22 29.65 22.01
C ALA A 57 -8.69 29.37 21.72
N GLU A 58 -9.61 30.27 22.13
CA GLU A 58 -11.04 30.13 21.85
C GLU A 58 -11.34 30.26 20.35
N ALA A 59 -10.69 31.22 19.67
CA ALA A 59 -10.82 31.38 18.22
C ALA A 59 -10.27 30.17 17.45
N ALA A 60 -9.15 29.59 17.91
CA ALA A 60 -8.60 28.38 17.33
C ALA A 60 -9.53 27.17 17.56
N ALA A 61 -10.07 26.99 18.77
CA ALA A 61 -11.00 25.91 19.08
C ALA A 61 -12.28 25.99 18.23
N GLU A 62 -12.82 27.19 18.04
CA GLU A 62 -13.98 27.43 17.17
C GLU A 62 -13.66 27.12 15.70
N ALA A 63 -12.51 27.58 15.20
CA ALA A 63 -12.08 27.26 13.84
C ALA A 63 -11.87 25.75 13.61
N PHE A 64 -11.30 25.04 14.59
CA PHE A 64 -11.20 23.58 14.55
C PHE A 64 -12.58 22.92 14.57
N ASN A 65 -13.49 23.41 15.42
CA ASN A 65 -14.85 22.89 15.51
C ASN A 65 -15.64 23.08 14.20
N ASP A 66 -15.44 24.22 13.52
CA ASP A 66 -16.04 24.52 12.22
C ASP A 66 -15.53 23.57 11.13
N ILE A 67 -14.25 23.19 11.16
CA ILE A 67 -13.69 22.21 10.21
C ILE A 67 -14.37 20.85 10.38
N PHE A 68 -14.50 20.35 11.61
CA PHE A 68 -15.05 19.03 11.90
C PHE A 68 -16.58 18.94 11.79
N ASN A 69 -17.30 20.06 11.96
CA ASN A 69 -18.75 20.13 11.86
C ASN A 69 -19.23 20.88 10.61
N SER A 70 -18.35 21.15 9.66
CA SER A 70 -18.74 21.66 8.34
C SER A 70 -19.74 20.69 7.68
N PRO A 71 -20.68 21.20 6.87
CA PRO A 71 -21.62 20.35 6.13
C PRO A 71 -20.91 19.25 5.31
N GLU A 72 -19.73 19.55 4.75
CA GLU A 72 -18.90 18.59 4.02
C GLU A 72 -18.30 17.51 4.93
N ALA A 73 -17.79 17.86 6.11
CA ALA A 73 -17.27 16.88 7.06
C ALA A 73 -18.38 15.96 7.60
N LEU A 74 -19.57 16.51 7.86
CA LEU A 74 -20.76 15.74 8.25
C LEU A 74 -21.22 14.82 7.11
N ALA A 75 -21.28 15.30 5.87
CA ALA A 75 -21.62 14.49 4.70
C ALA A 75 -20.63 13.33 4.51
N ARG A 76 -19.32 13.59 4.59
CA ARG A 76 -18.28 12.54 4.52
C ARG A 76 -18.38 11.52 5.67
N ARG A 77 -18.75 11.97 6.88
CA ARG A 77 -19.00 11.04 8.00
C ARG A 77 -20.22 10.17 7.73
N ALA A 78 -21.32 10.75 7.24
CA ALA A 78 -22.53 10.01 6.89
C ALA A 78 -22.27 8.99 5.76
N GLU A 79 -21.50 9.35 4.74
CA GLU A 79 -21.10 8.44 3.66
C GLU A 79 -20.27 7.26 4.19
N ARG A 80 -19.26 7.53 5.03
CA ARG A 80 -18.46 6.46 5.67
C ARG A 80 -19.31 5.54 6.54
N GLU A 81 -20.24 6.09 7.33
CA GLU A 81 -21.17 5.28 8.14
C GLU A 81 -22.12 4.45 7.29
N LEU A 82 -22.56 4.97 6.14
CA LEU A 82 -23.39 4.23 5.19
C LEU A 82 -22.62 3.07 4.55
N GLU A 83 -21.39 3.31 4.09
CA GLU A 83 -20.54 2.23 3.57
C GLU A 83 -20.16 1.22 4.64
N ARG A 84 -19.90 1.66 5.88
CA ARG A 84 -19.67 0.78 7.02
C ARG A 84 -20.91 -0.06 7.34
N ALA A 85 -22.10 0.52 7.29
CA ALA A 85 -23.36 -0.20 7.48
C ALA A 85 -23.58 -1.28 6.41
N LYS A 86 -23.26 -0.98 5.14
CA LYS A 86 -23.29 -1.98 4.05
C LYS A 86 -22.32 -3.14 4.32
N ARG A 87 -21.08 -2.83 4.71
CA ARG A 87 -20.07 -3.84 5.06
C ARG A 87 -20.51 -4.70 6.23
N ARG A 88 -21.05 -4.10 7.31
CA ARG A 88 -21.62 -4.84 8.45
C ARG A 88 -22.76 -5.77 8.00
N ALA A 89 -23.67 -5.29 7.15
CA ALA A 89 -24.77 -6.12 6.65
C ALA A 89 -24.26 -7.33 5.84
N ALA A 90 -23.24 -7.13 4.99
CA ALA A 90 -22.60 -8.22 4.25
C ALA A 90 -21.91 -9.22 5.20
N ALA A 91 -21.18 -8.75 6.20
CA ALA A 91 -20.54 -9.59 7.21
C ALA A 91 -21.57 -10.41 8.01
N LEU A 92 -22.67 -9.78 8.46
CA LEU A 92 -23.77 -10.49 9.12
C LEU A 92 -24.40 -11.56 8.23
N SER A 93 -24.53 -11.30 6.92
CA SER A 93 -25.04 -12.30 5.98
C SER A 93 -24.11 -13.50 5.83
N ARG A 94 -22.78 -13.31 5.94
CA ARG A 94 -21.78 -14.39 5.81
C ARG A 94 -21.65 -15.21 7.10
N HIS A 95 -21.59 -14.52 8.24
CA HIS A 95 -21.26 -15.14 9.54
C HIS A 95 -22.49 -15.41 10.42
N GLY A 96 -23.65 -14.86 10.05
CA GLY A 96 -24.93 -15.03 10.74
C GLY A 96 -25.14 -14.13 11.96
N SER A 97 -24.08 -13.82 12.71
CA SER A 97 -24.15 -12.91 13.86
C SER A 97 -22.84 -12.15 14.05
N GLU A 98 -22.89 -11.01 14.75
CA GLU A 98 -21.69 -10.26 15.12
C GLU A 98 -20.74 -11.09 15.99
N SER A 99 -21.29 -11.87 16.94
CA SER A 99 -20.47 -12.77 17.76
C SER A 99 -19.68 -13.77 16.92
N ASN A 100 -20.22 -14.23 15.79
CA ASN A 100 -19.53 -15.14 14.89
C ASN A 100 -18.46 -14.44 14.03
N VAL A 101 -18.64 -13.16 13.72
CA VAL A 101 -17.60 -12.35 13.03
C VAL A 101 -16.35 -12.24 13.90
N PHE A 102 -16.53 -12.08 15.21
CA PHE A 102 -15.43 -11.96 16.17
C PHE A 102 -14.96 -13.29 16.76
N ALA A 103 -15.69 -14.39 16.52
CA ALA A 103 -15.24 -15.71 16.92
C ALA A 103 -13.95 -16.08 16.17
N ASP A 104 -13.10 -16.85 16.85
CA ASP A 104 -11.91 -17.39 16.20
C ASP A 104 -12.29 -18.40 15.14
N THR A 105 -11.61 -18.29 14.01
CA THR A 105 -11.49 -19.42 13.09
C THR A 105 -10.69 -20.56 13.71
N GLU A 106 -10.82 -21.76 13.15
CA GLU A 106 -10.02 -22.93 13.58
C GLU A 106 -8.52 -22.63 13.54
N ARG A 107 -8.07 -21.91 12.50
CA ARG A 107 -6.68 -21.45 12.36
C ARG A 107 -6.28 -20.50 13.48
N GLU A 108 -7.07 -19.48 13.77
CA GLU A 108 -6.78 -18.52 14.84
C GLU A 108 -6.75 -19.19 16.22
N ALA A 109 -7.68 -20.11 16.48
CA ALA A 109 -7.69 -20.90 17.71
C ALA A 109 -6.45 -21.79 17.86
N ALA A 110 -6.01 -22.43 16.78
CA ALA A 110 -4.80 -23.25 16.77
C ALA A 110 -3.53 -22.41 16.96
N LEU A 111 -3.44 -21.26 16.30
CA LEU A 111 -2.33 -20.30 16.45
C LEU A 111 -2.26 -19.74 17.88
N ARG A 112 -3.41 -19.38 18.48
CA ARG A 112 -3.46 -18.95 19.89
C ARG A 112 -2.91 -20.04 20.79
N LYS A 113 -3.38 -21.28 20.65
CA LYS A 113 -2.93 -22.41 21.46
C LYS A 113 -1.43 -22.63 21.33
N ALA A 114 -0.87 -22.52 20.12
CA ALA A 114 0.56 -22.67 19.91
C ALA A 114 1.38 -21.53 20.53
N CYS A 115 0.83 -20.31 20.56
CA CYS A 115 1.50 -19.14 21.12
C CYS A 115 1.25 -18.95 22.63
N GLU A 116 0.34 -19.70 23.23
CA GLU A 116 -0.02 -19.59 24.65
C GLU A 116 1.19 -19.59 25.60
N PRO A 117 2.23 -20.45 25.43
CA PRO A 117 3.42 -20.43 26.28
C PRO A 117 4.28 -19.17 26.16
N LEU A 118 4.07 -18.37 25.11
CA LEU A 118 4.84 -17.15 24.82
C LEU A 118 4.11 -15.87 25.27
N LEU A 119 2.89 -15.99 25.79
CA LEU A 119 2.10 -14.83 26.22
C LEU A 119 2.75 -14.10 27.40
N MET A 120 2.99 -12.82 27.22
CA MET A 120 3.48 -11.91 28.25
C MET A 120 2.43 -10.82 28.49
N TRP A 121 1.61 -11.00 29.52
CA TRP A 121 0.54 -10.07 29.86
C TRP A 121 1.06 -8.76 30.43
N ASP A 122 0.46 -7.66 29.99
CA ASP A 122 0.70 -6.35 30.59
C ASP A 122 -0.09 -6.22 31.91
N MET A 123 0.65 -6.07 33.01
CA MET A 123 0.08 -6.00 34.35
C MET A 123 -0.24 -4.56 34.78
N ARG A 124 -0.02 -3.56 33.92
CA ARG A 124 -0.35 -2.15 34.22
C ARG A 124 -1.88 -1.99 34.27
N PRO A 125 -2.44 -1.23 35.25
CA PRO A 125 -3.89 -1.12 35.44
C PRO A 125 -4.66 -0.65 34.19
N ASP A 126 -4.09 0.28 33.43
CA ASP A 126 -4.72 0.87 32.23
C ASP A 126 -4.57 -0.02 30.98
N TRP A 127 -3.81 -1.12 31.07
CA TRP A 127 -3.45 -2.00 29.94
C TRP A 127 -3.99 -3.42 30.12
N LYS A 128 -5.01 -3.58 30.97
CA LYS A 128 -5.63 -4.87 31.24
C LYS A 128 -6.15 -5.49 29.93
N GLY A 129 -5.65 -6.68 29.61
CA GLY A 129 -6.01 -7.41 28.39
C GLY A 129 -5.00 -7.25 27.24
N CYS A 130 -4.01 -6.38 27.39
CA CYS A 130 -2.88 -6.29 26.47
C CYS A 130 -1.83 -7.37 26.81
N TYR A 131 -1.19 -7.92 25.78
CA TYR A 131 -0.11 -8.87 25.90
C TYR A 131 0.88 -8.68 24.75
N ASP A 132 2.10 -9.18 24.94
CA ASP A 132 3.07 -9.40 23.87
C ASP A 132 3.35 -10.90 23.73
N LEU A 133 3.93 -11.32 22.61
CA LEU A 133 4.44 -12.68 22.38
C LEU A 133 5.96 -12.70 22.53
N GLY A 134 6.45 -13.18 23.68
CA GLY A 134 7.89 -13.23 23.95
C GLY A 134 8.59 -11.87 23.83
N GLY A 135 7.89 -10.78 24.20
CA GLY A 135 8.36 -9.39 24.08
C GLY A 135 8.17 -8.78 22.68
N TRP A 136 7.48 -9.48 21.78
CA TRP A 136 7.09 -8.97 20.46
C TRP A 136 5.57 -8.74 20.40
N GLY A 137 5.17 -7.49 20.18
CA GLY A 137 3.77 -7.08 20.10
C GLY A 137 3.59 -5.90 19.17
N SER A 138 2.60 -5.04 19.41
CA SER A 138 2.03 -4.08 18.44
C SER A 138 3.01 -3.22 17.62
N HIS A 139 4.23 -2.98 18.12
CA HIS A 139 5.25 -2.17 17.43
C HIS A 139 6.33 -2.99 16.69
N GLY A 140 6.32 -4.32 16.84
CA GLY A 140 7.24 -5.23 16.17
C GLY A 140 6.89 -5.46 14.70
N ASN A 141 7.89 -5.75 13.89
CA ASN A 141 7.76 -6.18 12.49
C ASN A 141 8.29 -7.61 12.29
N GLY A 142 8.13 -8.17 11.09
CA GLY A 142 8.57 -9.52 10.75
C GLY A 142 10.09 -9.77 10.85
N GLU A 143 10.94 -8.75 10.66
CA GLU A 143 12.40 -8.86 10.83
C GLU A 143 12.79 -8.93 12.32
N SER A 144 12.05 -8.22 13.19
CA SER A 144 12.26 -8.23 14.64
C SER A 144 11.54 -9.36 15.38
N MET A 145 10.78 -10.19 14.67
CA MET A 145 9.98 -11.26 15.27
C MET A 145 10.89 -12.35 15.88
N PRO A 146 10.76 -12.67 17.18
CA PRO A 146 11.55 -13.70 17.82
C PRO A 146 11.39 -15.06 17.13
N SER A 147 12.48 -15.83 17.07
CA SER A 147 12.47 -17.16 16.43
C SER A 147 11.45 -18.10 17.07
N ALA A 148 11.26 -18.03 18.40
CA ALA A 148 10.28 -18.83 19.12
C ALA A 148 8.83 -18.51 18.69
N VAL A 149 8.51 -17.23 18.46
CA VAL A 149 7.19 -16.81 17.97
C VAL A 149 6.98 -17.33 16.55
N ARG A 150 7.98 -17.15 15.68
CA ARG A 150 7.95 -17.67 14.31
C ARG A 150 7.73 -19.18 14.28
N GLU A 151 8.47 -19.92 15.10
CA GLU A 151 8.34 -21.37 15.21
C GLU A 151 6.94 -21.79 15.70
N ALA A 152 6.42 -21.12 16.73
CA ALA A 152 5.08 -21.40 17.27
C ALA A 152 3.99 -21.24 16.20
N VAL A 153 3.99 -20.15 15.43
CA VAL A 153 2.96 -19.94 14.37
C VAL A 153 3.17 -20.81 13.13
N THR A 154 4.40 -21.26 12.87
CA THR A 154 4.69 -22.21 11.78
C THR A 154 4.25 -23.63 12.14
N GLN A 155 4.40 -24.05 13.40
CA GLN A 155 3.97 -25.38 13.85
C GLN A 155 2.51 -25.44 14.30
N GLY A 156 1.93 -24.32 14.74
CA GLY A 156 0.57 -24.25 15.26
C GLY A 156 -0.53 -24.47 14.21
N TRP A 157 -0.23 -24.26 12.93
CA TRP A 157 -1.14 -24.51 11.82
C TRP A 157 -0.36 -24.95 10.58
N PRO A 158 -0.84 -25.94 9.79
CA PRO A 158 -0.16 -26.43 8.59
C PRO A 158 0.34 -25.29 7.70
N ILE A 159 1.60 -25.35 7.29
CA ILE A 159 2.19 -24.32 6.44
C ILE A 159 1.79 -24.55 4.98
N PRO A 160 1.39 -23.51 4.23
CA PRO A 160 1.12 -23.64 2.80
C PRO A 160 2.32 -24.19 2.03
N GLU A 161 2.08 -25.18 1.17
CA GLU A 161 3.14 -25.80 0.37
C GLU A 161 3.38 -25.11 -0.98
N THR A 162 2.50 -24.18 -1.34
CA THR A 162 2.51 -23.47 -2.63
C THR A 162 2.26 -21.98 -2.44
N VAL A 163 2.73 -21.17 -3.40
CA VAL A 163 2.51 -19.72 -3.40
C VAL A 163 1.01 -19.42 -3.48
N ALA A 164 0.26 -20.17 -4.28
CA ALA A 164 -1.19 -20.02 -4.37
C ALA A 164 -1.90 -20.32 -3.05
N ALA A 165 -1.48 -21.34 -2.30
CA ALA A 165 -2.05 -21.66 -1.00
C ALA A 165 -1.68 -20.59 0.05
N ALA A 166 -0.44 -20.09 0.03
CA ALA A 166 -0.03 -18.99 0.92
C ALA A 166 -0.85 -17.72 0.66
N TRP A 167 -1.09 -17.41 -0.62
CA TRP A 167 -1.90 -16.27 -1.01
C TRP A 167 -3.35 -16.42 -0.56
N ALA A 168 -3.95 -17.60 -0.77
CA ALA A 168 -5.31 -17.89 -0.32
C ALA A 168 -5.45 -17.77 1.20
N GLU A 169 -4.47 -18.26 1.97
CA GLU A 169 -4.47 -18.13 3.44
C GLU A 169 -4.40 -16.65 3.89
N TYR A 170 -3.56 -15.85 3.23
CA TYR A 170 -3.42 -14.41 3.49
C TYR A 170 -4.72 -13.67 3.17
N GLN A 171 -5.31 -13.90 2.00
CA GLN A 171 -6.59 -13.29 1.59
C GLN A 171 -7.71 -13.63 2.57
N ALA A 172 -7.81 -14.89 3.00
CA ALA A 172 -8.80 -15.29 3.99
C ALA A 172 -8.62 -14.58 5.34
N THR A 173 -7.39 -14.18 5.68
CA THR A 173 -7.11 -13.38 6.88
C THR A 173 -7.58 -11.94 6.69
N GLU A 174 -7.20 -11.30 5.58
CA GLU A 174 -7.64 -9.94 5.24
C GLU A 174 -9.17 -9.82 5.19
N GLU A 175 -9.87 -10.81 4.63
CA GLU A 175 -11.33 -10.79 4.54
C GLU A 175 -12.02 -10.78 5.92
N ILE A 176 -11.46 -11.52 6.88
CA ILE A 176 -11.96 -11.57 8.26
C ILE A 176 -11.64 -10.26 8.98
N GLU A 177 -10.44 -9.71 8.77
CA GLU A 177 -10.06 -8.42 9.34
C GLU A 177 -10.92 -7.28 8.81
N ASP A 178 -11.20 -7.26 7.51
CA ASP A 178 -12.10 -6.28 6.88
C ASP A 178 -13.52 -6.39 7.43
N ASP A 179 -14.01 -7.62 7.68
CA ASP A 179 -15.30 -7.87 8.31
C ASP A 179 -15.34 -7.34 9.74
N ARG A 180 -14.35 -7.67 10.58
CA ARG A 180 -14.27 -7.20 11.97
C ARG A 180 -14.12 -5.67 12.04
N SER A 181 -13.33 -5.10 11.12
CA SER A 181 -13.15 -3.65 11.01
C SER A 181 -14.43 -2.90 10.62
N ALA A 182 -15.37 -3.57 9.96
CA ALA A 182 -16.69 -3.00 9.69
C ALA A 182 -17.49 -2.75 10.99
N PHE A 183 -17.28 -3.55 12.05
CA PHE A 183 -17.93 -3.37 13.36
C PHE A 183 -17.11 -2.49 14.30
N GLU A 184 -15.78 -2.60 14.27
CA GLU A 184 -14.85 -1.85 15.11
C GLU A 184 -13.76 -1.19 14.26
N ASP A 185 -13.80 0.14 14.10
CA ASP A 185 -12.96 0.87 13.14
C ASP A 185 -11.47 0.81 13.51
N SER A 186 -11.20 0.65 14.80
CA SER A 186 -9.88 0.47 15.38
C SER A 186 -9.53 -1.00 15.63
N TYR A 187 -10.24 -1.95 15.00
CA TYR A 187 -9.94 -3.36 15.16
C TYR A 187 -8.49 -3.64 14.75
N ALA A 188 -7.78 -4.35 15.61
CA ALA A 188 -6.43 -4.82 15.35
C ALA A 188 -6.40 -6.33 15.62
N SER A 189 -5.86 -7.07 14.67
CA SER A 189 -5.67 -8.51 14.84
C SER A 189 -4.75 -8.84 16.00
N HIS A 190 -5.01 -9.99 16.60
CA HIS A 190 -4.15 -10.55 17.63
C HIS A 190 -2.73 -10.83 17.12
N ASP A 191 -1.75 -10.75 18.01
CA ASP A 191 -0.34 -10.83 17.62
C ASP A 191 0.03 -12.19 17.00
N TRP A 192 -0.63 -13.30 17.38
CA TRP A 192 -0.38 -14.60 16.74
C TRP A 192 -0.90 -14.66 15.29
N VAL A 193 -1.97 -13.91 14.98
CA VAL A 193 -2.47 -13.77 13.60
C VAL A 193 -1.51 -12.91 12.79
N ARG A 194 -1.08 -11.78 13.36
CA ARG A 194 -0.11 -10.88 12.74
C ARG A 194 1.24 -11.56 12.48
N ALA A 195 1.72 -12.35 13.44
CA ALA A 195 2.93 -13.17 13.30
C ALA A 195 2.81 -14.17 12.14
N ARG A 196 1.67 -14.86 12.02
CA ARG A 196 1.39 -15.74 10.89
C ARG A 196 1.35 -14.97 9.57
N GLY A 197 0.76 -13.78 9.55
CA GLY A 197 0.80 -12.85 8.42
C GLY A 197 2.23 -12.63 7.91
N TYR A 198 3.17 -12.27 8.78
CA TYR A 198 4.58 -12.09 8.39
C TYR A 198 5.26 -13.35 7.85
N VAL A 199 4.87 -14.54 8.32
CA VAL A 199 5.36 -15.81 7.75
C VAL A 199 4.84 -15.98 6.32
N LEU A 200 3.55 -15.71 6.08
CA LEU A 200 2.94 -15.79 4.76
C LEU A 200 3.53 -14.76 3.80
N GLU A 201 3.79 -13.52 4.24
CA GLU A 201 4.44 -12.48 3.44
C GLU A 201 5.83 -12.91 2.97
N ASP A 202 6.65 -13.47 3.87
CA ASP A 202 7.99 -13.98 3.53
C ASP A 202 7.90 -15.13 2.51
N MET A 203 6.95 -16.05 2.68
CA MET A 203 6.68 -17.12 1.71
C MET A 203 6.24 -16.56 0.35
N LEU A 204 5.34 -15.57 0.35
CA LEU A 204 4.88 -14.92 -0.86
C LEU A 204 6.00 -14.15 -1.56
N ASP A 205 7.00 -13.64 -0.84
CA ASP A 205 8.14 -12.93 -1.42
C ASP A 205 9.26 -13.88 -1.90
N THR A 206 9.41 -15.07 -1.32
CA THR A 206 10.61 -15.92 -1.52
C THR A 206 10.35 -17.35 -2.03
N MET A 207 9.17 -17.94 -1.79
CA MET A 207 8.88 -19.33 -2.14
C MET A 207 8.87 -19.56 -3.66
N PRO A 208 9.62 -20.53 -4.20
CA PRO A 208 9.59 -20.83 -5.64
C PRO A 208 8.18 -21.21 -6.14
N ALA A 209 7.71 -20.56 -7.21
CA ALA A 209 6.47 -20.93 -7.88
C ALA A 209 6.64 -22.30 -8.58
N ARG A 210 5.72 -23.22 -8.29
CA ARG A 210 5.72 -24.58 -8.83
C ARG A 210 4.69 -24.77 -9.94
N SER A 211 3.92 -23.74 -10.29
CA SER A 211 2.87 -23.83 -11.31
C SER A 211 2.55 -22.46 -11.92
N LEU A 212 1.82 -22.43 -13.03
CA LEU A 212 1.28 -21.17 -13.56
C LEU A 212 0.29 -20.53 -12.59
N ASN A 213 -0.40 -21.34 -11.77
CA ASN A 213 -1.27 -20.85 -10.71
C ASN A 213 -0.48 -20.11 -9.64
N ASP A 214 0.68 -20.63 -9.22
CA ASP A 214 1.58 -19.96 -8.28
C ASP A 214 2.14 -18.65 -8.83
N LEU A 215 2.51 -18.62 -10.12
CA LEU A 215 2.94 -17.39 -10.78
C LEU A 215 1.83 -16.34 -10.80
N ARG A 216 0.59 -16.74 -11.09
CA ARG A 216 -0.57 -15.84 -11.00
C ARG A 216 -0.78 -15.32 -9.59
N ALA A 217 -0.72 -16.19 -8.59
CA ALA A 217 -0.84 -15.80 -7.19
C ALA A 217 0.25 -14.80 -6.77
N ARG A 218 1.51 -15.02 -7.19
CA ARG A 218 2.62 -14.08 -6.97
C ARG A 218 2.36 -12.70 -7.59
N MET A 219 1.82 -12.67 -8.80
CA MET A 219 1.47 -11.41 -9.47
C MET A 219 0.33 -10.70 -8.73
N SER A 220 -0.70 -11.43 -8.29
CA SER A 220 -1.80 -10.89 -7.48
C SER A 220 -1.30 -10.33 -6.14
N TRP A 221 -0.36 -11.01 -5.49
CA TRP A 221 0.31 -10.51 -4.28
C TRP A 221 1.01 -9.17 -4.54
N PHE A 222 1.81 -9.06 -5.60
CA PHE A 222 2.51 -7.81 -5.92
C PHE A 222 1.55 -6.68 -6.29
N GLU A 223 0.46 -6.98 -6.98
CA GLU A 223 -0.59 -6.01 -7.26
C GLU A 223 -1.27 -5.53 -5.98
N PHE A 224 -1.62 -6.44 -5.08
CA PHE A 224 -2.18 -6.11 -3.77
C PHE A 224 -1.25 -5.17 -2.99
N LEU A 225 0.04 -5.51 -2.93
CA LEU A 225 1.06 -4.67 -2.28
C LEU A 225 1.17 -3.27 -2.92
N SER A 226 1.07 -3.18 -4.25
CA SER A 226 1.09 -1.90 -4.95
C SER A 226 -0.13 -1.03 -4.62
N ARG A 227 -1.29 -1.64 -4.38
CA ARG A 227 -2.54 -0.93 -4.08
C ARG A 227 -2.61 -0.43 -2.64
N LYS A 228 -1.97 -1.12 -1.68
CA LYS A 228 -1.91 -0.68 -0.28
C LYS A 228 -1.01 0.56 -0.07
N GLU A 229 -0.42 1.11 -1.14
CA GLU A 229 0.50 2.28 -1.12
C GLU A 229 1.64 2.18 -0.08
N VAL A 230 1.97 0.96 0.34
CA VAL A 230 2.99 0.74 1.36
C VAL A 230 4.34 1.13 0.76
N GLN A 231 5.05 2.04 1.44
CA GLN A 231 6.39 2.42 1.02
C GLN A 231 7.37 1.30 1.33
N TRP A 232 7.79 0.57 0.31
CA TRP A 232 8.74 -0.52 0.44
C TRP A 232 10.18 -0.01 0.46
N THR A 233 11.04 -0.79 1.09
CA THR A 233 12.47 -0.59 0.94
C THR A 233 12.93 -1.13 -0.41
N HIS A 234 13.94 -0.49 -1.00
CA HIS A 234 14.56 -0.99 -2.24
C HIS A 234 15.04 -2.45 -2.12
N LYS A 235 15.41 -2.88 -0.91
CA LYS A 235 15.81 -4.27 -0.58
C LYS A 235 14.67 -5.26 -0.87
N ASN A 236 13.44 -4.95 -0.45
CA ASN A 236 12.29 -5.84 -0.63
C ASN A 236 11.95 -5.99 -2.12
N ASP A 237 11.98 -4.90 -2.88
CA ASP A 237 11.74 -4.94 -4.33
C ASP A 237 12.77 -5.80 -5.06
N LEU A 238 14.06 -5.69 -4.68
CA LEU A 238 15.12 -6.52 -5.26
C LEU A 238 14.89 -8.02 -5.02
N ILE A 239 14.46 -8.41 -3.82
CA ILE A 239 14.13 -9.80 -3.49
C ILE A 239 12.96 -10.27 -4.38
N ARG A 240 11.87 -9.52 -4.42
CA ARG A 240 10.66 -9.86 -5.19
C ARG A 240 10.93 -10.00 -6.69
N PHE A 241 11.67 -9.06 -7.28
CA PHE A 241 12.04 -9.14 -8.70
C PHE A 241 12.99 -10.29 -9.00
N ALA A 242 13.93 -10.60 -8.09
CA ALA A 242 14.80 -11.75 -8.23
C ALA A 242 14.00 -13.07 -8.19
N THR A 243 13.09 -13.21 -7.23
CA THR A 243 12.21 -14.38 -7.11
C THR A 243 11.33 -14.55 -8.34
N LEU A 244 10.67 -13.48 -8.81
CA LEU A 244 9.81 -13.53 -10.00
C LEU A 244 10.59 -13.92 -11.26
N ARG A 245 11.80 -13.37 -11.46
CA ARG A 245 12.66 -13.76 -12.59
C ARG A 245 13.00 -15.24 -12.52
N ALA A 246 13.41 -15.73 -11.35
CA ALA A 246 13.73 -17.14 -11.15
C ALA A 246 12.51 -18.05 -11.39
N ASP A 247 11.30 -17.61 -11.03
CA ASP A 247 10.07 -18.35 -11.33
C ASP A 247 9.78 -18.44 -12.83
N ILE A 248 9.95 -17.34 -13.57
CA ILE A 248 9.79 -17.31 -15.03
C ILE A 248 10.80 -18.24 -15.70
N GLU A 249 12.06 -18.21 -15.26
CA GLU A 249 13.12 -19.09 -15.76
C GLU A 249 12.80 -20.57 -15.52
N ARG A 250 12.37 -20.93 -14.29
CA ARG A 250 11.91 -22.29 -13.95
C ARG A 250 10.71 -22.72 -14.77
N MET A 251 9.75 -21.82 -15.01
CA MET A 251 8.59 -22.12 -15.84
C MET A 251 9.01 -22.38 -17.29
N GLY A 252 9.87 -21.53 -17.84
CA GLY A 252 10.39 -21.70 -19.19
C GLY A 252 11.18 -22.99 -19.36
N ALA A 253 11.96 -23.40 -18.35
CA ALA A 253 12.67 -24.68 -18.37
C ALA A 253 11.72 -25.87 -18.47
N ARG A 254 10.67 -25.90 -17.64
CA ARG A 254 9.67 -26.98 -17.65
C ARG A 254 8.89 -27.07 -18.96
N LEU A 255 8.53 -25.94 -19.55
CA LEU A 255 7.85 -25.93 -20.84
C LEU A 255 8.74 -26.53 -21.94
N ARG A 256 10.04 -26.18 -21.96
CA ARG A 256 11.01 -26.77 -22.90
C ARG A 256 11.18 -28.28 -22.69
N GLU A 257 11.21 -28.74 -21.44
CA GLU A 257 11.29 -30.17 -21.11
C GLU A 257 10.04 -30.94 -21.56
N GLN A 258 8.85 -30.35 -21.39
CA GLN A 258 7.58 -30.94 -21.85
C GLN A 258 7.53 -31.03 -23.38
N ASP A 259 7.96 -29.98 -24.09
CA ASP A 259 8.03 -29.97 -25.54
C ASP A 259 9.02 -31.04 -26.05
N ALA A 260 10.17 -31.19 -25.39
CA ALA A 260 11.16 -32.21 -25.75
C ALA A 260 10.66 -33.64 -25.51
N ALA A 261 9.90 -33.88 -24.43
CA ALA A 261 9.32 -35.19 -24.11
C ALA A 261 8.19 -35.59 -25.07
N GLY A 262 7.36 -34.63 -25.50
CA GLY A 262 6.25 -34.88 -26.43
C GLY A 262 6.69 -35.32 -27.83
N VAL A 263 7.90 -34.95 -28.27
CA VAL A 263 8.47 -35.35 -29.56
C VAL A 263 8.92 -36.82 -29.59
N GLN A 264 9.26 -37.41 -28.43
CA GLN A 264 9.76 -38.80 -28.36
C GLN A 264 8.65 -39.87 -28.34
N THR A 265 7.42 -39.53 -27.94
CA THR A 265 6.31 -40.50 -27.89
C THR A 265 5.59 -40.73 -29.22
N GLY A 266 5.99 -40.03 -30.30
CA GLY A 266 5.33 -40.09 -31.62
C GLY A 266 5.99 -40.99 -32.68
N GLN A 267 7.18 -41.54 -32.45
CA GLN A 267 7.89 -42.40 -33.41
C GLN A 267 8.00 -43.85 -32.91
N GLY A 268 6.86 -44.54 -32.79
CA GLY A 268 6.83 -45.93 -32.34
C GLY A 268 5.68 -46.77 -32.90
N GLY A 269 5.02 -46.32 -33.99
CA GLY A 269 3.96 -47.08 -34.66
C GLY A 269 4.47 -47.76 -35.94
N VAL A 270 5.34 -48.75 -35.80
CA VAL A 270 5.70 -49.64 -36.91
C VAL A 270 4.52 -50.58 -37.18
N GLN A 271 4.12 -50.61 -38.46
CA GLN A 271 3.13 -51.50 -39.06
C GLN A 271 3.28 -52.95 -38.58
N GLU A 272 2.27 -53.48 -37.88
CA GLU A 272 2.04 -54.92 -37.84
C GLU A 272 1.51 -55.36 -39.21
N ARG A 273 2.40 -55.89 -40.05
CA ARG A 273 2.01 -56.76 -41.17
C ARG A 273 2.12 -58.21 -40.71
N HIS A 274 1.00 -58.92 -40.82
CA HIS A 274 0.90 -60.36 -40.67
C HIS A 274 1.79 -61.12 -41.68
N PRO A 275 2.30 -62.33 -41.33
CA PRO A 275 3.23 -63.08 -42.16
C PRO A 275 2.51 -63.99 -43.15
N MET A 276 3.01 -64.09 -44.38
CA MET A 276 2.77 -65.25 -45.22
C MET A 276 3.96 -65.51 -46.14
N LEU A 277 4.71 -66.55 -45.77
CA LEU A 277 5.41 -67.57 -46.57
C LEU A 277 6.13 -67.16 -47.87
N ASP A 278 7.46 -67.31 -47.81
CA ASP A 278 8.41 -67.71 -48.85
C ASP A 278 7.82 -68.62 -49.96
N PRO A 279 8.33 -68.58 -51.22
CA PRO A 279 9.67 -69.12 -51.49
C PRO A 279 10.51 -68.58 -52.69
N LYS A 280 11.83 -68.73 -52.51
CA LYS A 280 12.89 -69.09 -53.48
C LYS A 280 13.21 -68.16 -54.67
N GLY A 281 14.50 -67.87 -54.81
CA GLY A 281 15.15 -67.64 -56.12
C GLY A 281 16.24 -66.57 -56.05
N GLY A 282 17.51 -66.99 -56.10
CA GLY A 282 18.65 -66.07 -56.08
C GLY A 282 18.86 -65.32 -57.40
N HIS A 283 19.59 -64.21 -57.32
CA HIS A 283 20.67 -63.90 -58.26
C HIS A 283 21.53 -62.77 -57.69
N GLU A 284 22.83 -62.87 -57.95
CA GLU A 284 23.87 -61.86 -57.71
C GLU A 284 23.54 -60.52 -58.38
N THR A 285 23.98 -59.40 -57.77
CA THR A 285 24.72 -58.31 -58.46
C THR A 285 25.13 -57.20 -57.48
N LEU A 286 26.39 -56.77 -57.63
CA LEU A 286 27.07 -55.66 -56.95
C LEU A 286 26.64 -54.28 -57.56
N PRO A 287 27.12 -53.13 -57.02
CA PRO A 287 26.34 -51.90 -56.78
C PRO A 287 26.33 -50.92 -57.97
N PRO A 288 25.80 -49.70 -57.77
CA PRO A 288 26.66 -48.56 -58.12
C PRO A 288 26.66 -47.39 -57.13
N LEU A 289 27.81 -46.73 -57.13
CA LEU A 289 28.07 -45.35 -56.71
C LEU A 289 27.07 -44.35 -57.30
N SER A 290 26.72 -43.31 -56.53
CA SER A 290 26.64 -41.92 -56.99
C SER A 290 26.57 -40.94 -55.80
N THR A 291 27.60 -40.10 -55.71
CA THR A 291 27.56 -38.73 -55.13
C THR A 291 27.54 -37.77 -56.35
N PRO A 292 27.53 -36.42 -56.22
CA PRO A 292 26.84 -35.47 -55.32
C PRO A 292 26.07 -34.36 -56.12
N ASP A 293 25.31 -33.49 -55.46
CA ASP A 293 25.14 -32.04 -55.77
C ASP A 293 24.11 -31.43 -54.80
N LEU A 294 24.44 -30.45 -53.94
CA LEU A 294 24.73 -29.01 -54.14
C LEU A 294 23.51 -28.12 -54.43
N ALA A 295 23.42 -27.08 -53.58
CA ALA A 295 22.60 -25.85 -53.66
C ALA A 295 21.06 -26.04 -53.55
N THR A 296 20.37 -25.48 -52.56
CA THR A 296 20.33 -24.04 -52.27
C THR A 296 20.39 -23.69 -50.78
N SER A 297 21.34 -22.81 -50.51
CA SER A 297 21.53 -21.98 -49.33
C SER A 297 20.44 -20.93 -49.15
N ASN A 298 20.08 -20.65 -47.89
CA ASN A 298 19.81 -19.30 -47.42
C ASN A 298 20.52 -19.08 -46.07
N PRO A 299 21.28 -17.99 -45.91
CA PRO A 299 22.19 -17.82 -44.78
C PRO A 299 21.47 -17.21 -43.57
N VAL A 300 21.43 -17.93 -42.45
CA VAL A 300 21.24 -17.32 -41.14
C VAL A 300 22.58 -16.72 -40.73
N GLN A 301 22.67 -15.41 -40.90
CA GLN A 301 23.83 -14.59 -40.59
C GLN A 301 24.18 -14.74 -39.11
N SER A 302 25.32 -15.38 -38.85
CA SER A 302 26.00 -15.39 -37.57
C SER A 302 26.96 -14.20 -37.49
N GLY A 303 26.98 -13.55 -36.33
CA GLY A 303 28.03 -12.62 -35.93
C GLY A 303 27.63 -12.00 -34.60
N GLN A 304 28.41 -12.06 -33.53
CA GLN A 304 29.69 -12.70 -33.27
C GLN A 304 29.77 -12.78 -31.74
N ALA A 305 30.17 -13.93 -31.20
CA ALA A 305 30.60 -14.01 -29.83
C ALA A 305 32.01 -13.43 -29.72
N GLN A 306 32.20 -12.50 -28.79
CA GLN A 306 33.48 -12.32 -28.12
C GLN A 306 33.24 -12.18 -26.62
N ALA A 307 34.07 -12.92 -25.88
CA ALA A 307 33.89 -13.28 -24.49
C ALA A 307 34.38 -12.22 -23.48
N TYR A 308 33.67 -12.20 -22.35
CA TYR A 308 33.86 -11.73 -20.95
C TYR A 308 35.28 -11.45 -20.40
N PRO A 309 35.47 -10.83 -19.17
CA PRO A 309 34.49 -10.62 -18.09
C PRO A 309 34.51 -9.26 -17.32
N HIS A 310 33.50 -9.09 -16.46
CA HIS A 310 33.40 -8.18 -15.30
C HIS A 310 33.06 -6.69 -15.50
N SER A 311 31.81 -6.32 -15.19
CA SER A 311 31.56 -5.25 -14.20
C SER A 311 30.15 -5.36 -13.62
N ARG A 312 30.09 -5.59 -12.30
CA ARG A 312 28.88 -5.61 -11.46
C ARG A 312 28.56 -4.17 -11.01
N TYR A 313 27.87 -3.34 -11.80
CA TYR A 313 27.28 -2.07 -11.31
C TYR A 313 26.07 -1.65 -12.16
N PRO A 314 25.05 -0.97 -11.58
CA PRO A 314 23.85 -0.57 -12.31
C PRO A 314 24.21 0.45 -13.39
N SER A 315 23.82 0.19 -14.63
CA SER A 315 24.03 1.10 -15.76
C SER A 315 23.51 2.49 -15.41
N ARG A 316 24.43 3.45 -15.21
CA ARG A 316 24.10 4.86 -15.02
C ARG A 316 23.27 5.31 -16.21
N ARG A 317 21.99 5.60 -15.97
CA ARG A 317 21.09 6.21 -16.96
C ARG A 317 21.77 7.44 -17.56
N THR A 318 21.92 7.47 -18.88
CA THR A 318 22.69 8.53 -19.54
C THR A 318 21.90 9.84 -19.55
N ASN A 319 22.59 10.97 -19.72
CA ASN A 319 21.93 12.26 -19.85
C ASN A 319 21.01 12.32 -21.09
N ALA A 320 21.28 11.52 -22.12
CA ALA A 320 20.43 11.40 -23.30
C ALA A 320 19.08 10.73 -22.96
N ASP A 321 19.12 9.64 -22.17
CA ASP A 321 17.91 8.95 -21.72
C ASP A 321 17.04 9.86 -20.86
N LYS A 322 17.63 10.60 -19.92
CA LYS A 322 16.91 11.56 -19.09
C LYS A 322 16.31 12.69 -19.93
N ARG A 323 17.01 13.19 -20.94
CA ARG A 323 16.50 14.24 -21.83
C ARG A 323 15.32 13.76 -22.67
N ARG A 324 15.36 12.53 -23.20
CA ARG A 324 14.25 11.93 -23.95
C ARG A 324 12.97 11.86 -23.11
N ASP A 325 13.10 11.46 -21.85
CA ASP A 325 11.93 11.25 -20.99
C ASP A 325 11.33 12.57 -20.49
N VAL A 326 12.16 13.62 -20.31
CA VAL A 326 11.65 14.99 -20.11
C VAL A 326 10.85 15.46 -21.33
N ILE A 327 11.33 15.20 -22.55
CA ILE A 327 10.62 15.60 -23.78
C ILE A 327 9.28 14.86 -23.91
N ALA A 328 9.25 13.56 -23.59
CA ALA A 328 8.03 12.77 -23.61
C ALA A 328 6.96 13.35 -22.66
N LEU A 329 7.32 13.68 -21.42
CA LEU A 329 6.38 14.27 -20.45
C LEU A 329 5.93 15.69 -20.82
N LEU A 330 6.77 16.45 -21.52
CA LEU A 330 6.40 17.76 -22.06
C LEU A 330 5.45 17.67 -23.27
N ASN A 331 5.32 16.49 -23.91
CA ASN A 331 4.44 16.24 -25.06
C ASN A 331 3.07 15.69 -24.67
N VAL A 332 2.88 15.32 -23.41
CA VAL A 332 1.57 14.86 -22.92
C VAL A 332 0.68 16.08 -22.74
N GLU A 333 -0.11 16.40 -23.77
CA GLU A 333 -1.28 17.26 -23.65
C GLU A 333 -2.47 16.37 -23.32
N ASP A 334 -2.93 16.41 -22.07
CA ASP A 334 -4.10 15.67 -21.62
C ASP A 334 -5.28 16.65 -21.50
N PRO A 335 -6.35 16.54 -22.31
CA PRO A 335 -7.47 17.47 -22.30
C PRO A 335 -8.29 17.30 -21.01
N GLY A 336 -7.92 18.06 -19.97
CA GLY A 336 -8.59 18.07 -18.68
C GLY A 336 -7.64 18.22 -17.48
N ILE A 337 -6.33 17.97 -17.68
CA ILE A 337 -5.30 18.11 -16.65
C ILE A 337 -4.36 19.23 -17.08
N GLY A 338 -4.22 20.27 -16.25
CA GLY A 338 -3.31 21.38 -16.53
C GLY A 338 -1.88 20.90 -16.80
N ALA A 339 -1.17 21.57 -17.70
CA ALA A 339 0.18 21.19 -18.11
C ALA A 339 1.11 20.96 -16.90
N LEU A 340 1.86 19.85 -16.91
CA LEU A 340 2.76 19.48 -15.82
C LEU A 340 3.81 20.57 -15.56
N THR A 341 3.97 20.93 -14.28
CA THR A 341 4.99 21.91 -13.85
C THR A 341 6.40 21.35 -14.00
N ASP A 342 7.40 22.22 -14.17
CA ASP A 342 8.81 21.80 -14.32
C ASP A 342 9.33 21.01 -13.12
N ARG A 343 8.86 21.33 -11.90
CA ARG A 343 9.20 20.61 -10.68
C ARG A 343 8.65 19.19 -10.69
N GLU A 344 7.45 19.02 -11.23
CA GLU A 344 6.80 17.71 -11.30
C GLU A 344 7.48 16.79 -12.32
N ILE A 345 7.80 17.33 -13.50
CA ILE A 345 8.56 16.60 -14.52
C ILE A 345 9.96 16.24 -14.01
N ALA A 346 10.63 17.16 -13.31
CA ALA A 346 11.94 16.94 -12.71
C ALA A 346 11.95 15.79 -11.69
N ARG A 347 10.92 15.75 -10.84
CA ARG A 347 10.70 14.68 -9.84
C ARG A 347 10.50 13.32 -10.51
N ARG A 348 9.71 13.24 -11.57
CA ARG A 348 9.44 11.99 -12.30
C ARG A 348 10.66 11.44 -13.05
N VAL A 349 11.51 12.32 -13.58
CA VAL A 349 12.65 11.91 -14.42
C VAL A 349 13.97 11.79 -13.64
N GLY A 350 14.07 12.42 -12.46
CA GLY A 350 15.30 12.45 -11.66
C GLY A 350 16.33 13.45 -12.21
N VAL A 351 15.85 14.64 -12.60
CA VAL A 351 16.67 15.79 -13.05
C VAL A 351 16.33 17.04 -12.25
N SER A 352 17.12 18.11 -12.38
CA SER A 352 16.78 19.38 -11.72
C SER A 352 15.63 20.09 -12.45
N PRO A 353 14.75 20.85 -11.74
CA PRO A 353 13.74 21.70 -12.39
C PRO A 353 14.34 22.69 -13.39
N THR A 354 15.55 23.17 -13.14
CA THR A 354 16.31 24.05 -14.05
C THR A 354 16.66 23.36 -15.37
N THR A 355 16.98 22.06 -15.33
CA THR A 355 17.22 21.24 -16.52
C THR A 355 15.96 21.12 -17.37
N VAL A 356 14.80 20.87 -16.74
CA VAL A 356 13.50 20.81 -17.43
C VAL A 356 13.16 22.15 -18.07
N GLY A 357 13.30 23.26 -17.34
CA GLY A 357 13.02 24.59 -17.87
C GLY A 357 13.95 24.98 -19.04
N THR A 358 15.20 24.52 -19.04
CA THR A 358 16.14 24.72 -20.15
C THR A 358 15.71 23.94 -21.39
N ILE A 359 15.29 22.68 -21.23
CA ILE A 359 14.76 21.84 -22.33
C ILE A 359 13.45 22.43 -22.87
N ARG A 360 12.56 22.91 -22.00
CA ARG A 360 11.29 23.54 -22.38
C ARG A 360 11.54 24.81 -23.22
N ARG A 361 12.43 25.70 -22.77
CA ARG A 361 12.80 26.91 -23.54
C ARG A 361 13.42 26.57 -24.89
N ALA A 362 14.35 25.61 -24.92
CA ALA A 362 15.01 25.17 -26.16
C ALA A 362 14.01 24.63 -27.20
N ARG A 363 12.91 24.00 -26.76
CA ARG A 363 11.80 23.57 -27.62
C ARG A 363 10.95 24.73 -28.12
N SER A 364 10.62 25.69 -27.25
CA SER A 364 9.84 26.88 -27.64
C SER A 364 10.58 27.80 -28.61
N SER A 365 11.92 27.75 -28.62
CA SER A 365 12.78 28.52 -29.53
C SER A 365 13.15 27.77 -30.83
N ALA A 366 12.70 26.53 -31.03
CA ALA A 366 12.93 25.81 -32.29
C ALA A 366 11.83 26.16 -33.32
N PRO A 367 12.17 26.52 -34.57
CA PRO A 367 11.18 26.87 -35.58
C PRO A 367 10.29 25.66 -35.90
N ARG A 368 8.96 25.84 -35.83
CA ARG A 368 7.96 24.82 -36.21
C ARG A 368 8.14 24.47 -37.69
N GLN A 369 8.76 23.34 -37.99
CA GLN A 369 8.80 22.77 -39.33
C GLN A 369 7.49 22.04 -39.63
N GLY A 370 6.80 22.48 -40.69
CA GLY A 370 5.97 21.61 -41.54
C GLY A 370 4.47 21.53 -41.22
N GLY A 371 3.71 22.48 -41.73
CA GLY A 371 2.27 22.34 -41.96
C GLY A 371 1.93 22.95 -43.32
N ALA A 372 2.24 22.23 -44.39
CA ALA A 372 1.85 22.55 -45.75
C ALA A 372 0.67 21.65 -46.17
N ASP A 373 -0.35 22.30 -46.70
CA ASP A 373 -1.33 21.87 -47.70
C ASP A 373 -2.16 20.61 -47.43
N SER A 374 -3.48 20.83 -47.26
CA SER A 374 -4.47 20.48 -48.31
C SER A 374 -5.89 20.84 -47.85
N GLN A 375 -6.41 21.94 -48.39
CA GLN A 375 -7.81 22.08 -48.84
C GLN A 375 -7.74 22.10 -50.38
N PRO A 376 -8.77 21.67 -51.13
CA PRO A 376 -10.16 22.15 -51.00
C PRO A 376 -11.11 21.22 -50.26
#